data_AF-A0A6P1Q5K9-F1
#
_entry.id   AF-A0A6P1Q5K9-F1
#
_cell.length_a   1.000
_cell.length_b   1.000
_cell.length_c   1.000
_cell.angle_alpha   90.00
_cell.angle_beta   90.00
_cell.angle_gamma   90.00
#
_symmetry.space_group_name_H-M   'P 1'
#
loop_
_entity.id
_entity.type
_entity.pdbx_description
1 polymer ?
#
loop_
_entity_poly.entity_id
_entity_poly.type
_entity_poly.pdbx_seq_one_letter_code
_entity_poly.pdbx_strand_id
1 'polypeptide(L)'
;MFDRTYDGEDDVYLTYGAFGSFILDLINIYMSDVKSSQNYFYSNLKQIYKNRDYVEREIYKIFSFIDEIFLGDDKSMRDVLNTCIFEALMGNDYSYNLSRKYFSKETYNHYLEVTKRVI
;
A
#
# COMPACT_ATOMS: atom_id res chain seq x y z
N MET A 1 -0.22 -12.54 -3.03
CA MET A 1 -1.68 -12.36 -3.25
C MET A 1 -1.94 -11.50 -4.47
N PHE A 2 -1.23 -10.37 -4.60
CA PHE A 2 -1.28 -9.48 -5.76
C PHE A 2 -1.17 -10.21 -7.12
N ASP A 3 -0.19 -11.09 -7.30
CA ASP A 3 0.00 -11.86 -8.55
C ASP A 3 -1.17 -12.79 -8.91
N ARG A 4 -2.08 -13.08 -7.97
CA ARG A 4 -3.29 -13.88 -8.24
C ARG A 4 -4.48 -13.02 -8.67
N THR A 5 -4.37 -11.69 -8.51
CA THR A 5 -5.43 -10.71 -8.78
C THR A 5 -5.06 -9.71 -9.87
N TYR A 6 -3.79 -9.66 -10.24
CA TYR A 6 -3.25 -8.84 -11.31
C TYR A 6 -3.01 -9.70 -12.55
N ASP A 7 -3.49 -9.25 -13.71
CA ASP A 7 -3.50 -9.99 -14.98
C ASP A 7 -2.68 -9.31 -16.10
N GLY A 8 -1.86 -8.31 -15.76
CA GLY A 8 -1.04 -7.55 -16.72
C GLY A 8 0.39 -8.08 -16.93
N GLU A 9 0.92 -7.89 -18.13
CA GLU A 9 2.35 -8.00 -18.47
C GLU A 9 2.95 -6.59 -18.65
N ASP A 10 2.84 -5.75 -17.61
CA ASP A 10 3.19 -4.33 -17.74
C ASP A 10 4.62 -4.00 -17.31
N ASP A 11 5.07 -2.79 -17.70
CA ASP A 11 6.30 -2.17 -17.16
C ASP A 11 6.20 -1.97 -15.64
N VAL A 12 7.35 -1.92 -14.97
CA VAL A 12 7.54 -1.84 -13.52
C VAL A 12 6.64 -0.77 -12.89
N TYR A 13 6.59 0.45 -13.45
CA TYR A 13 5.75 1.53 -12.89
C TYR A 13 4.25 1.23 -12.93
N LEU A 14 3.77 0.52 -13.95
CA LEU A 14 2.36 0.12 -14.06
C LEU A 14 2.05 -0.99 -13.06
N THR A 15 2.92 -1.99 -12.95
CA THR A 15 2.77 -3.06 -11.96
C THR A 15 2.76 -2.51 -10.53
N TYR A 16 3.69 -1.62 -10.19
CA TYR A 16 3.73 -1.02 -8.85
C TYR A 16 2.60 -0.01 -8.62
N GLY A 17 2.11 0.70 -9.65
CA GLY A 17 0.93 1.55 -9.54
C GLY A 17 -0.35 0.75 -9.29
N ALA A 18 -0.48 -0.40 -9.96
CA ALA A 18 -1.52 -1.39 -9.68
C ALA A 18 -1.39 -1.94 -8.26
N PHE A 19 -0.16 -2.22 -7.81
CA PHE A 19 0.09 -2.65 -6.43
C PHE A 19 -0.30 -1.59 -5.40
N GLY A 20 0.02 -0.30 -5.61
CA GLY A 20 -0.44 0.79 -4.75
C GLY A 20 -1.98 0.85 -4.64
N SER A 21 -2.67 0.69 -5.77
CA SER A 21 -4.14 0.62 -5.82
C SER A 21 -4.69 -0.60 -5.06
N PHE A 22 -4.04 -1.76 -5.18
CA PHE A 22 -4.37 -2.97 -4.44
C PHE A 22 -4.24 -2.78 -2.92
N ILE A 23 -3.18 -2.12 -2.46
CA ILE A 23 -2.96 -1.84 -1.03
C ILE A 23 -4.08 -0.94 -0.49
N LEU A 24 -4.46 0.09 -1.23
CA LEU A 24 -5.58 0.97 -0.84
C LEU A 24 -6.89 0.21 -0.66
N ASP A 25 -7.22 -0.69 -1.59
CA ASP A 25 -8.44 -1.50 -1.50
C ASP A 25 -8.41 -2.46 -0.30
N LEU A 26 -7.25 -3.05 0.01
CA LEU A 26 -7.06 -3.85 1.23
C LEU A 26 -7.27 -3.03 2.51
N ILE A 27 -6.70 -1.82 2.57
CA ILE A 27 -6.87 -0.91 3.70
C ILE A 27 -8.35 -0.54 3.86
N ASN A 28 -9.02 -0.24 2.74
CA ASN A 28 -10.44 0.09 2.74
C ASN A 28 -11.30 -1.07 3.27
N ILE A 29 -10.97 -2.31 2.91
CA ILE A 29 -11.65 -3.51 3.43
C ILE A 29 -11.39 -3.69 4.93
N TYR A 30 -10.13 -3.51 5.37
CA TYR A 30 -9.75 -3.62 6.78
C TYR A 30 -10.52 -2.66 7.69
N MET A 31 -10.84 -1.47 7.18
CA MET A 31 -11.58 -0.44 7.91
C MET A 31 -13.11 -0.61 7.85
N SER A 32 -13.59 -1.58 7.05
CA SER A 32 -14.96 -2.13 6.95
C SER A 32 -16.15 -1.17 6.73
N ASP A 33 -16.03 0.16 6.80
CA ASP A 33 -17.21 1.05 6.73
C ASP A 33 -16.99 2.43 6.07
N VAL A 34 -15.86 2.64 5.41
CA VAL A 34 -15.57 3.96 4.82
C VAL A 34 -16.02 3.97 3.36
N LYS A 35 -16.81 4.99 2.97
CA LYS A 35 -17.10 5.34 1.57
C LYS A 35 -15.83 5.85 0.87
N SER A 36 -14.73 5.14 0.97
CA SER A 36 -13.51 5.45 0.23
C SER A 36 -13.65 4.99 -1.21
N SER A 37 -12.88 5.62 -2.10
CA SER A 37 -12.82 5.24 -3.51
C SER A 37 -12.42 3.77 -3.63
N GLN A 38 -13.28 2.99 -4.28
CA GLN A 38 -13.02 1.58 -4.60
C GLN A 38 -12.25 1.53 -5.90
N ASN A 39 -11.10 0.87 -5.90
CA ASN A 39 -10.33 0.64 -7.11
C ASN A 39 -10.66 -0.74 -7.69
N TYR A 40 -9.93 -1.10 -8.74
CA TYR A 40 -10.11 -2.32 -9.53
C TYR A 40 -10.17 -3.60 -8.67
N PHE A 41 -9.41 -3.67 -7.57
CA PHE A 41 -9.24 -4.90 -6.79
C PHE A 41 -10.32 -5.11 -5.72
N TYR A 42 -11.05 -4.07 -5.32
CA TYR A 42 -11.93 -4.06 -4.15
C TYR A 42 -12.95 -5.22 -4.16
N SER A 43 -13.65 -5.43 -5.27
CA SER A 43 -14.71 -6.45 -5.36
C SER A 43 -14.16 -7.87 -5.16
N ASN A 44 -13.01 -8.18 -5.77
CA ASN A 44 -12.36 -9.48 -5.63
C ASN A 44 -11.80 -9.65 -4.21
N LEU A 45 -11.12 -8.63 -3.69
CA LEU A 45 -10.54 -8.66 -2.36
C LEU A 45 -11.61 -8.83 -1.27
N LYS A 46 -12.76 -8.16 -1.39
CA LYS A 46 -13.86 -8.28 -0.42
C LYS A 46 -14.44 -9.70 -0.35
N GLN A 47 -14.42 -10.44 -1.46
CA GLN A 47 -14.85 -11.84 -1.48
C GLN A 47 -13.83 -12.77 -0.83
N ILE A 48 -12.54 -12.49 -1.02
CA ILE A 48 -11.42 -13.29 -0.49
C ILE A 48 -11.25 -13.04 1.01
N TYR A 49 -11.30 -11.78 1.42
CA TYR A 49 -11.00 -11.33 2.77
C TYR A 49 -12.26 -11.12 3.62
N LYS A 50 -12.97 -12.21 3.90
CA LYS A 50 -14.15 -12.19 4.77
C LYS A 50 -13.81 -12.12 6.26
N ASN A 51 -12.56 -12.40 6.63
CA ASN A 51 -12.10 -12.41 8.01
C ASN A 51 -11.01 -11.33 8.18
N ARG A 52 -11.27 -10.40 9.11
CA ARG A 52 -10.46 -9.23 9.39
C ARG A 52 -9.03 -9.55 9.82
N ASP A 53 -8.82 -10.64 10.55
CA ASP A 53 -7.48 -11.06 11.02
C ASP A 53 -6.57 -11.49 9.87
N TYR A 54 -7.16 -11.97 8.76
CA TYR A 54 -6.39 -12.26 7.56
C TYR A 54 -6.00 -10.99 6.81
N VAL A 55 -6.87 -9.98 6.80
CA VAL A 55 -6.58 -8.68 6.17
C VAL A 55 -5.46 -7.97 6.93
N GLU A 56 -5.55 -7.90 8.26
CA GLU A 56 -4.53 -7.21 9.06
C GLU A 56 -3.15 -7.86 8.86
N ARG A 57 -3.10 -9.20 8.81
CA ARG A 57 -1.86 -9.94 8.53
C ARG A 57 -1.31 -9.65 7.14
N GLU A 58 -2.16 -9.51 6.12
CA GLU A 58 -1.70 -9.17 4.77
C GLU A 58 -1.18 -7.73 4.71
N ILE A 59 -1.90 -6.78 5.33
CA ILE A 59 -1.45 -5.39 5.46
C ILE A 59 -0.09 -5.33 6.14
N TYR A 60 0.08 -6.03 7.27
CA TYR A 60 1.37 -6.08 7.95
C TYR A 60 2.50 -6.57 7.03
N LYS A 61 2.30 -7.70 6.33
CA LYS A 61 3.31 -8.23 5.40
C LYS A 61 3.67 -7.25 4.29
N ILE A 62 2.67 -6.58 3.72
CA ILE A 62 2.86 -5.59 2.66
C ILE A 62 3.71 -4.42 3.17
N PHE A 63 3.36 -3.86 4.33
CA PHE A 63 4.08 -2.73 4.88
C PHE A 63 5.52 -3.11 5.27
N SER A 64 5.73 -4.29 5.85
CA SER A 64 7.08 -4.81 6.12
C SER A 64 7.90 -5.01 4.85
N PHE A 65 7.29 -5.49 3.76
CA PHE A 65 7.96 -5.64 2.47
C PHE A 65 8.36 -4.30 1.86
N ILE A 66 7.48 -3.29 1.91
CA ILE A 66 7.78 -1.93 1.44
C ILE A 66 8.92 -1.31 2.27
N ASP A 67 8.90 -1.50 3.60
CA ASP A 67 9.94 -1.03 4.51
C ASP A 67 11.30 -1.65 4.17
N GLU A 68 11.34 -2.96 3.92
CA GLU A 68 12.55 -3.67 3.52
C GLU A 68 13.11 -3.15 2.19
N ILE A 69 12.26 -2.97 1.17
CA ILE A 69 12.69 -2.40 -0.12
C ILE A 69 13.24 -0.99 0.07
N PHE A 70 12.54 -0.15 0.83
CA PHE A 70 12.95 1.24 1.04
C PHE A 70 14.30 1.33 1.75
N LEU A 71 14.52 0.50 2.78
CA LEU A 71 15.76 0.47 3.55
C LEU A 71 16.93 -0.11 2.75
N GLY A 72 16.66 -0.82 1.66
CA GLY A 72 17.67 -1.26 0.71
C GLY A 72 18.39 -0.11 -0.02
N ASP A 73 19.51 -0.43 -0.66
CA ASP A 73 20.38 0.55 -1.34
C ASP A 73 20.00 0.82 -2.81
N ASP A 74 18.89 0.25 -3.28
CA ASP A 74 18.43 0.42 -4.66
C ASP A 74 17.64 1.74 -4.82
N LYS A 75 18.31 2.74 -5.39
CA LYS A 75 17.70 4.06 -5.67
C LYS A 75 16.54 3.99 -6.67
N SER A 76 16.60 3.10 -7.66
CA SER A 76 15.55 2.98 -8.67
C SER A 76 14.25 2.48 -8.03
N MET A 77 14.37 1.54 -7.09
CA MET A 77 13.25 1.05 -6.32
C MET A 77 12.65 2.11 -5.40
N ARG A 78 13.48 2.99 -4.81
CA ARG A 78 12.96 4.11 -3.99
C ARG A 78 12.12 5.08 -4.82
N ASP A 79 12.51 5.37 -6.05
CA ASP A 79 11.72 6.22 -6.94
C ASP A 79 10.37 5.56 -7.29
N VAL A 80 10.38 4.26 -7.58
CA VAL A 80 9.14 3.48 -7.77
C VAL A 80 8.26 3.51 -6.53
N LEU A 81 8.82 3.32 -5.33
CA LEU A 81 8.05 3.41 -4.09
C LEU A 81 7.43 4.79 -3.89
N ASN A 82 8.18 5.86 -4.16
CA ASN A 82 7.69 7.23 -4.03
C ASN A 82 6.47 7.46 -4.93
N THR A 83 6.62 7.19 -6.23
CA THR A 83 5.61 7.52 -7.24
C THR A 83 4.41 6.56 -7.24
N CYS A 84 4.64 5.26 -7.00
CA CYS A 84 3.58 4.27 -7.16
C CYS A 84 2.90 3.88 -5.85
N ILE A 85 3.62 3.93 -4.73
CA ILE A 85 3.14 3.41 -3.44
C ILE A 85 2.84 4.55 -2.48
N PHE A 86 3.82 5.41 -2.17
CA PHE A 86 3.65 6.48 -1.20
C PHE A 86 2.63 7.53 -1.66
N GLU A 87 2.65 7.90 -2.93
CA GLU A 87 1.61 8.76 -3.52
C GLU A 87 0.21 8.14 -3.46
N ALA A 88 0.07 6.83 -3.73
CA ALA A 88 -1.21 6.15 -3.60
C ALA A 88 -1.74 6.21 -2.16
N LEU A 89 -0.87 5.97 -1.17
CA LEU A 89 -1.24 6.00 0.25
C LEU A 89 -1.55 7.41 0.78
N MET A 90 -1.04 8.47 0.13
CA MET A 90 -1.17 9.87 0.56
C MET A 90 -2.62 10.34 0.77
N GLY A 91 -3.58 9.80 -0.01
CA GLY A 91 -4.97 10.25 0.01
C GLY A 91 -5.83 9.68 1.15
N ASN A 92 -5.28 8.80 2.00
CA ASN A 92 -6.07 8.01 2.93
C ASN A 92 -5.51 8.07 4.36
N ASP A 93 -6.26 8.68 5.29
CA ASP A 93 -5.86 8.85 6.70
C ASP A 93 -5.54 7.53 7.42
N TYR A 94 -6.21 6.44 7.06
CA TYR A 94 -5.90 5.12 7.61
C TYR A 94 -4.57 4.60 7.11
N SER A 95 -4.21 4.93 5.87
CA SER A 95 -2.88 4.60 5.35
C SER A 95 -1.80 5.26 6.20
N TYR A 96 -1.97 6.50 6.65
CA TYR A 96 -0.99 7.11 7.57
C TYR A 96 -0.91 6.43 8.93
N ASN A 97 -2.04 6.07 9.52
CA ASN A 97 -2.04 5.36 10.80
C ASN A 97 -1.34 3.99 10.68
N LEU A 98 -1.54 3.29 9.57
CA LEU A 98 -0.88 2.02 9.28
C LEU A 98 0.61 2.21 8.97
N SER A 99 0.97 3.23 8.17
CA SER A 99 2.36 3.61 7.91
C SER A 99 3.10 3.90 9.22
N ARG A 100 2.50 4.68 10.12
CA ARG A 100 3.07 4.97 11.45
C ARG A 100 3.22 3.72 12.32
N LYS A 101 2.29 2.77 12.19
CA LYS A 101 2.30 1.53 12.98
C LYS A 101 3.35 0.53 12.49
N TYR A 102 3.55 0.44 11.18
CA TYR A 102 4.28 -0.69 10.58
C TYR A 102 5.57 -0.34 9.86
N PHE A 103 5.77 0.90 9.40
CA PHE A 103 7.07 1.30 8.86
C PHE A 103 8.08 1.56 9.98
N SER A 104 9.36 1.33 9.67
CA SER A 104 10.46 1.86 10.46
C SER A 104 10.40 3.39 10.55
N LYS A 105 11.14 3.96 11.50
CA LYS A 105 11.17 5.41 11.71
C LYS A 105 11.69 6.13 10.46
N GLU A 106 12.70 5.58 9.82
CA GLU A 106 13.35 6.10 8.62
C GLU A 106 12.37 6.14 7.44
N THR A 107 11.73 5.01 7.13
CA THR A 107 10.75 4.92 6.04
C THR A 107 9.53 5.79 6.32
N TYR A 108 9.03 5.82 7.56
CA TYR A 108 7.89 6.66 7.92
C TYR A 108 8.21 8.16 7.77
N ASN A 109 9.38 8.61 8.21
CA ASN A 109 9.79 10.01 8.05
C ASN A 109 9.89 10.40 6.57
N HIS A 110 10.53 9.56 5.75
CA HIS A 110 10.61 9.78 4.31
C HIS A 110 9.22 9.81 3.66
N TYR A 111 8.35 8.87 4.04
CA TYR A 111 6.95 8.86 3.58
C TYR A 111 6.23 10.18 3.89
N LEU A 112 6.42 10.77 5.08
CA LEU A 112 5.85 12.08 5.42
C LEU A 112 6.41 13.21 4.55
N GLU A 113 7.72 13.19 4.26
CA GLU A 113 8.37 14.17 3.40
C GLU A 113 7.83 14.13 1.97
N VAL A 114 7.76 12.93 1.37
CA VAL A 114 7.26 12.72 0.01
C VAL A 114 5.79 13.12 -0.11
N THR A 115 4.97 12.72 0.86
CA THR A 115 3.54 13.04 0.86
C THR A 115 3.23 14.47 1.29
N LYS A 116 4.25 15.25 1.67
CA LYS A 116 4.14 16.63 2.16
C LYS A 116 3.12 16.78 3.29
N ARG A 117 2.85 15.71 4.04
CA ARG A 117 1.88 15.75 5.12
C ARG A 117 2.55 16.35 6.35
N VAL A 118 2.20 17.60 6.62
CA VAL A 118 2.55 18.26 7.88
C VAL A 118 1.70 17.62 8.98
N ILE A 119 2.35 17.04 10.00
CA ILE A 119 1.68 16.50 11.21
C ILE A 119 1.35 17.67 12.14
#